data_AF-A0A3D0DLZ8-F1
#
_entry.id   AF-A0A3D0DLZ8-F1
#
_cell.length_a   1.000
_cell.length_b   1.000
_cell.length_c   1.000
_cell.angle_alpha   90.00
_cell.angle_beta   90.00
_cell.angle_gamma   90.00
#
_symmetry.space_group_name_H-M   'P 1'
#
loop_
_entity.id
_entity.type
_entity.pdbx_description
1 polymer ?
#
loop_
_entity_poly.entity_id
_entity_poly.type
_entity_poly.pdbx_seq_one_letter_code
_entity_poly.pdbx_strand_id
1 'polypeptide(L)' 'MDVKDFYYDLPQELIAQDPLEKRDNSRLMVIHRDTGEIEHKTFHDIIEYLNPGD' A
#
# COMPACT_ATOMS: atom_id res chain seq x y z
N MET A 1 -17.87 17.72 -7.76
CA MET A 1 -16.70 16.83 -7.60
C MET A 1 -16.28 16.46 -8.99
N ASP A 2 -15.13 16.95 -9.43
CA ASP A 2 -14.62 16.66 -10.78
C ASP A 2 -13.81 15.37 -10.69
N VAL A 3 -14.03 14.43 -11.61
CA VAL A 3 -13.28 13.16 -11.65
C VAL A 3 -11.78 13.41 -11.81
N LYS A 4 -11.42 14.54 -12.44
CA LYS A 4 -10.03 14.96 -12.62
C LYS A 4 -9.28 15.20 -11.31
N ASP A 5 -9.99 15.49 -10.21
CA ASP A 5 -9.39 15.69 -8.89
C ASP A 5 -8.69 14.41 -8.37
N PHE A 6 -8.96 13.25 -8.98
CA PHE A 6 -8.40 11.93 -8.63
C PHE A 6 -7.42 11.38 -9.67
N TYR A 7 -7.10 12.16 -10.71
CA TYR A 7 -6.14 11.74 -11.73
C TYR A 7 -4.71 11.77 -11.18
N TYR A 8 -3.93 10.73 -11.49
CA TYR A 8 -2.49 10.71 -11.27
C TYR A 8 -1.80 9.94 -12.41
N ASP A 9 -0.56 10.29 -12.70
CA ASP A 9 0.24 9.61 -13.71
C ASP A 9 0.65 8.23 -13.18
N LEU A 10 0.14 7.16 -13.82
CA LEU A 10 0.48 5.78 -13.53
C LEU A 10 1.18 5.14 -14.74
N PRO A 11 2.51 4.99 -14.71
CA PRO A 11 3.24 4.24 -15.72
C PRO A 11 2.73 2.78 -15.80
N GLN A 12 2.50 2.28 -17.01
CA GLN A 12 1.91 0.95 -17.24
C GLN A 12 2.79 -0.18 -16.68
N GLU A 13 4.11 0.00 -16.69
CA GLU A 13 5.09 -0.94 -16.16
C GLU A 13 5.00 -1.13 -14.64
N LEU A 14 4.37 -0.19 -13.92
CA LEU A 14 4.12 -0.29 -12.49
C LEU A 14 2.81 -1.03 -12.17
N ILE A 15 2.01 -1.38 -13.19
CA ILE A 15 0.81 -2.20 -13.04
C ILE A 15 1.24 -3.68 -13.05
N ALA A 16 1.17 -4.33 -11.90
CA ALA A 16 1.46 -5.75 -11.80
C ALA A 16 0.51 -6.56 -12.71
N GLN A 17 1.09 -7.39 -13.57
CA GLN A 17 0.33 -8.28 -14.46
C GLN A 17 -0.05 -9.59 -13.79
N ASP A 18 0.80 -10.06 -12.87
CA ASP A 18 0.64 -11.25 -12.07
C ASP A 18 1.01 -10.95 -10.61
N PRO A 19 0.43 -11.68 -9.63
CA PRO A 19 0.86 -11.58 -8.23
C PRO A 19 2.29 -12.12 -8.05
N LEU A 20 2.95 -11.71 -6.96
CA LEU A 20 4.22 -12.32 -6.54
C LEU A 20 4.01 -13.80 -6.14
N GLU A 21 5.02 -14.63 -6.42
CA GLU A 21 5.03 -16.06 -6.05
C GLU A 21 4.80 -16.27 -4.55
N LYS A 22 5.48 -15.47 -3.73
CA LYS A 22 5.22 -15.33 -2.29
C LYS A 22 4.43 -14.05 -2.05
N ARG A 23 3.13 -14.20 -1.80
CA ARG A 23 2.19 -13.08 -1.71
C ARG A 23 2.51 -12.08 -0.60
N ASP A 24 2.99 -12.59 0.53
CA ASP A 24 3.36 -11.82 1.72
C ASP A 24 4.67 -11.04 1.58
N ASN A 25 5.44 -11.28 0.52
CA ASN A 25 6.62 -10.47 0.16
C ASN A 25 6.27 -9.21 -0.65
N SER A 26 4.98 -8.91 -0.84
CA SER A 26 4.55 -7.67 -1.48
C SER A 26 4.90 -6.44 -0.63
N ARG A 27 5.09 -5.29 -1.28
CA ARG A 27 5.34 -4.02 -0.58
C ARG A 27 4.08 -3.55 0.14
N LEU A 28 4.26 -3.02 1.35
CA LEU A 28 3.22 -2.38 2.15
C LEU A 28 3.59 -0.90 2.34
N MET A 29 2.72 0.01 1.89
CA MET A 29 2.83 1.44 2.21
C MET A 29 1.89 1.73 3.38
N VAL A 30 2.45 2.19 4.49
CA VAL A 30 1.68 2.57 5.68
C VAL A 30 1.56 4.08 5.70
N ILE A 31 0.34 4.59 5.88
CA ILE A 31 0.05 6.03 5.92
C ILE A 31 -0.58 6.32 7.28
N HIS A 32 0.13 7.07 8.12
CA HIS A 32 -0.37 7.53 9.41
C HIS A 32 -1.28 8.74 9.22
N ARG A 33 -2.60 8.52 9.29
CA ARG A 33 -3.61 9.55 8.97
C ARG A 33 -3.48 10.84 9.79
N ASP A 34 -3.04 10.74 11.04
CA ASP A 34 -2.97 11.87 11.96
C ASP A 34 -1.74 12.76 11.73
N THR A 35 -0.61 12.15 11.32
CA THR A 35 0.68 12.85 11.15
C THR A 35 1.02 13.10 9.68
N GLY A 36 0.42 12.35 8.76
CA GLY A 36 0.81 12.30 7.35
C GLY A 36 2.11 11.53 7.09
N GLU A 37 2.68 10.87 8.11
CA GLU A 37 3.90 10.07 7.95
C GLU A 37 3.64 8.85 7.06
N ILE A 38 4.62 8.56 6.20
CA ILE A 38 4.57 7.44 5.26
C ILE A 38 5.74 6.50 5.56
N GLU A 39 5.42 5.23 5.79
CA GLU A 39 6.40 4.17 5.93
C GLU A 39 6.33 3.17 4.77
N HIS A 40 7.46 2.52 4.50
CA HIS A 40 7.56 1.44 3.53
C HIS A 40 8.01 0.16 4.24
N LYS A 41 7.18 -0.87 4.17
CA LYS A 41 7.35 -2.18 4.82
C LYS A 41 7.12 -3.30 3.82
N THR A 42 7.23 -4.55 4.28
CA THR A 42 6.80 -5.74 3.55
C THR A 42 5.48 -6.24 4.15
N PHE A 43 4.61 -6.87 3.35
CA PHE A 43 3.24 -7.21 3.79
C PHE A 43 3.20 -8.15 5.00
N HIS A 44 4.19 -9.02 5.19
CA HIS A 44 4.28 -9.83 6.41
C HIS A 44 4.43 -9.02 7.70
N ASP A 45 4.89 -7.76 7.62
CA ASP A 45 5.03 -6.85 8.77
C ASP A 45 3.68 -6.26 9.22
N ILE A 46 2.57 -6.56 8.53
CA ILE A 46 1.23 -6.06 8.87
C ILE A 46 0.84 -6.39 10.32
N ILE A 47 1.37 -7.48 10.87
CA ILE A 47 1.15 -7.90 12.26
C ILE A 47 1.64 -6.87 13.29
N GLU A 48 2.58 -5.99 12.93
CA GLU A 48 3.07 -4.90 13.79
C GLU A 48 2.00 -3.81 14.03
N TYR A 49 0.97 -3.76 13.18
CA TYR A 49 -0.04 -2.70 13.18
C TYR A 49 -1.42 -3.15 13.67
N LEU A 50 -1.60 -4.45 13.93
CA LEU A 50 -2.86 -5.03 14.37
C LEU A 50 -2.84 -5.28 15.87
N ASN A 51 -3.94 -4.98 16.53
CA ASN A 51 -4.16 -5.26 17.94
C ASN A 51 -5.02 -6.53 18.11
N PRO A 52 -4.92 -7.21 19.27
CA PRO A 52 -5.84 -8.28 19.58
C PRO A 52 -7.31 -7.81 19.53
N GLY A 53 -8.09 -8.36 18.60
CA GLY A 53 -9.52 -8.06 18.44
C GLY A 53 -9.89 -7.17 17.25
N ASP A 54 -8.92 -6.74 16.45
CA ASP A 54 -9.15 -6.10 15.14
C ASP A 54 -9.73 -7.06 14.08
#